data_AF-M2QYQ5-F1
#
_entry.id   AF-M2QYQ5-F1
#
_cell.length_a   1.000
_cell.length_b   1.000
_cell.length_c   1.000
_cell.angle_alpha   90.00
_cell.angle_beta   90.00
_cell.angle_gamma   90.00
#
_symmetry.space_group_name_H-M   'P 1'
#
loop_
_entity.id
_entity.type
_entity.pdbx_description
1 polymer ?
#
loop_
_entity_poly.entity_id
_entity_poly.type
_entity_poly.pdbx_seq_one_letter_code
_entity_poly.pdbx_strand_id
1 'polypeptide(L)'
;MQKKRYGEKRKGGFVDMGKQDLPSEHARKIIKDRGDMSNRKFRGDKRAHLGALKYVPHAVMKLLENIPYPWEQVREVPVLYRTTVATTFPVYRAQWSSMRIAMRREKRDCRHFKRMRFPPFDDEEPPLDYGDRVLGVEPLEAIQLELDSEEDSAIYEYCLFDKKALFTAKALNMAIPGGPKFEPLCRDMDTFDEDWNEFNDVSKAIIRQQIRTEYKVAFPHLCNSLPWSVRISPYHAPKNVYIRTDDPDLPAFYSDPLINPISLGGFTQKNEFVAHEDVTFGPNGADDEDSELPEEVEPFLEDKSLETELTADAIALWWAPEPCSRRSRRMRRAQDTPLNELHTRPEKSMTKMNLFRQVKFTKFFQTTRLDWAEAGLQVSRQGYNMLNLLIHRKNLNYLHLDYNLNLKSVKTLTTKERKNWSSARTSSFLWATSMPSSWQMLFSMPSPISVGTSVSRILLCLAIS
;
A
#
# COMPACT_ATOMS: atom_id res chain seq x y z
N MET A 1 -35.78 -9.74 46.51
CA MET A 1 -34.33 -9.52 46.68
C MET A 1 -33.44 -10.48 45.87
N GLN A 2 -33.72 -11.79 45.82
CA GLN A 2 -32.84 -12.75 45.15
C GLN A 2 -32.70 -12.54 43.62
N LYS A 3 -33.77 -12.16 42.90
CA LYS A 3 -33.70 -11.78 41.47
C LYS A 3 -32.75 -10.60 41.19
N LYS A 4 -32.63 -9.64 42.12
CA LYS A 4 -31.66 -8.53 42.01
C LYS A 4 -30.24 -8.96 42.35
N ARG A 5 -30.06 -9.98 43.21
CA ARG A 5 -28.76 -10.48 43.66
C ARG A 5 -28.10 -11.42 42.64
N TYR A 6 -28.90 -12.28 41.99
CA TYR A 6 -28.44 -13.24 40.97
C TYR A 6 -28.80 -12.83 39.53
N GLY A 7 -28.99 -11.53 39.31
CA GLY A 7 -29.24 -10.99 37.98
C GLY A 7 -28.03 -11.20 37.06
N GLU A 8 -28.28 -11.30 35.76
CA GLU A 8 -27.26 -11.60 34.75
C GLU A 8 -26.08 -10.63 34.76
N LYS A 9 -26.33 -9.35 35.06
CA LYS A 9 -25.32 -8.30 35.22
C LYS A 9 -24.37 -8.49 36.42
N ARG A 10 -24.70 -9.42 37.34
CA ARG A 10 -23.92 -9.72 38.55
C ARG A 10 -23.20 -11.06 38.47
N LYS A 11 -23.29 -11.78 37.34
CA LYS A 11 -22.51 -12.99 37.10
C LYS A 11 -21.00 -12.63 37.04
N GLY A 12 -20.15 -13.46 37.63
CA GLY A 12 -18.69 -13.31 37.50
C GLY A 12 -18.29 -13.38 36.02
N GLY A 13 -17.53 -12.39 35.54
CA GLY A 13 -17.17 -12.27 34.13
C GLY A 13 -18.17 -11.51 33.25
N PHE A 14 -19.23 -10.91 33.83
CA PHE A 14 -20.13 -10.03 33.09
C PHE A 14 -19.38 -8.77 32.61
N VAL A 15 -19.33 -8.59 31.29
CA VAL A 15 -18.82 -7.38 30.64
C VAL A 15 -20.02 -6.56 30.19
N ASP A 16 -20.12 -5.33 30.69
CA ASP A 16 -21.19 -4.41 30.29
C ASP A 16 -21.10 -4.07 28.78
N MET A 17 -22.20 -3.58 28.19
CA MET A 17 -22.42 -3.37 26.74
C MET A 17 -21.46 -2.38 26.05
N GLY A 18 -20.37 -1.98 26.70
CA GLY A 18 -19.39 -1.04 26.18
C GLY A 18 -19.93 0.38 26.10
N LYS A 19 -19.07 1.31 25.66
CA LYS A 19 -19.47 2.71 25.44
C LYS A 19 -20.12 2.87 24.09
N GLN A 20 -21.29 3.48 24.08
CA GLN A 20 -21.99 3.94 22.89
C GLN A 20 -21.37 5.22 22.34
N ASP A 21 -21.64 5.49 21.07
CA ASP A 21 -21.14 6.66 20.38
C ASP A 21 -21.99 7.88 20.74
N LEU A 22 -21.31 9.00 21.00
CA LEU A 22 -21.95 10.28 21.26
C LEU A 22 -22.21 11.03 19.95
N PRO A 23 -23.16 11.99 19.94
CA PRO A 23 -23.36 12.87 18.81
C PRO A 23 -22.11 13.70 18.47
N SER A 24 -21.87 13.93 17.18
CA SER A 24 -20.75 14.73 16.67
C SER A 24 -20.71 16.16 17.22
N GLU A 25 -21.88 16.76 17.42
CA GLU A 25 -22.04 18.11 18.00
C GLU A 25 -21.44 18.24 19.40
N HIS A 26 -21.47 17.17 20.20
CA HIS A 26 -20.90 17.17 21.54
C HIS A 26 -19.39 17.39 21.50
N ALA A 27 -18.68 16.76 20.54
CA ALA A 27 -17.25 16.95 20.34
C ALA A 27 -16.93 18.36 19.82
N ARG A 28 -17.71 18.85 18.84
CA ARG A 28 -17.58 20.21 18.28
C ARG A 28 -17.70 21.29 19.35
N LYS A 29 -18.75 21.20 20.18
CA LYS A 29 -19.01 22.16 21.25
C LYS A 29 -17.89 22.21 22.26
N ILE A 30 -17.35 21.07 22.69
CA ILE A 30 -16.23 21.02 23.65
C ILE A 30 -14.98 21.71 23.09
N ILE A 31 -14.66 21.49 21.81
CA ILE A 31 -13.47 22.08 21.19
C ILE A 31 -13.66 23.58 20.97
N LYS A 32 -14.85 24.01 20.56
CA LYS A 32 -15.21 25.43 20.40
C LYS A 32 -15.17 26.17 21.75
N ASP A 33 -15.76 25.59 22.80
CA ASP A 33 -15.77 26.17 24.15
C ASP A 33 -14.36 26.31 24.75
N ARG A 34 -13.46 25.37 24.44
CA ARG A 34 -12.06 25.38 24.93
C ARG A 34 -11.18 26.39 24.19
N GLY A 35 -11.44 26.63 22.90
CA GLY A 35 -10.73 27.61 22.09
C GLY A 35 -9.20 27.44 22.15
N ASP A 36 -8.50 28.52 22.49
CA ASP A 36 -7.04 28.62 22.65
C ASP A 36 -6.55 28.34 24.08
N MET A 37 -7.44 27.93 25.00
CA MET A 37 -7.15 27.71 26.42
C MET A 37 -6.64 28.97 27.17
N SER A 38 -6.86 30.18 26.65
CA SER A 38 -6.54 31.43 27.35
C SER A 38 -7.44 31.65 28.57
N ASN A 39 -8.71 31.24 28.48
CA ASN A 39 -9.73 31.45 29.51
C ASN A 39 -9.39 30.73 30.83
N ARG A 40 -9.49 31.46 31.96
CA ARG A 40 -9.21 30.97 33.32
C ARG A 40 -10.08 29.78 33.72
N LYS A 41 -11.29 29.65 33.16
CA LYS A 41 -12.21 28.53 33.40
C LYS A 41 -11.55 27.17 33.14
N PHE A 42 -10.64 27.09 32.17
CA PHE A 42 -10.00 25.83 31.74
C PHE A 42 -8.58 25.64 32.31
N ARG A 43 -8.23 26.33 33.41
CA ARG A 43 -6.90 26.21 34.03
C ARG A 43 -6.55 24.78 34.45
N GLY A 44 -7.53 24.02 34.95
CA GLY A 44 -7.35 22.61 35.32
C GLY A 44 -7.02 21.70 34.14
N ASP A 45 -7.52 22.05 32.95
CA ASP A 45 -7.38 21.25 31.74
C ASP A 45 -6.02 21.46 31.03
N LYS A 46 -5.30 22.56 31.30
CA LYS A 46 -3.99 22.87 30.67
C LYS A 46 -2.96 21.76 30.91
N ARG A 47 -2.96 21.16 32.09
CA ARG A 47 -2.05 20.05 32.43
C ARG A 47 -2.35 18.80 31.60
N ALA A 48 -3.63 18.50 31.39
CA ALA A 48 -4.05 17.36 30.58
C ALA A 48 -3.70 17.56 29.10
N HIS A 49 -3.90 18.78 28.56
CA HIS A 49 -3.51 19.12 27.18
C HIS A 49 -2.00 18.96 26.95
N LEU A 50 -1.16 19.47 27.86
CA LEU A 50 0.29 19.26 27.76
C LEU A 50 0.69 17.78 27.90
N GLY A 51 -0.03 17.00 28.71
CA GLY A 51 0.18 15.55 28.81
C GLY A 51 -0.20 14.79 27.53
N ALA A 52 -1.19 15.31 26.78
CA ALA A 52 -1.64 14.73 25.52
C ALA A 52 -0.63 14.94 24.37
N LEU A 53 0.27 15.92 24.47
CA LEU A 53 1.30 16.20 23.45
C LEU A 53 2.14 14.96 23.10
N LYS A 54 2.37 14.06 24.07
CA LYS A 54 3.07 12.78 23.85
C LYS A 54 2.40 11.88 22.80
N TYR A 55 1.07 11.97 22.66
CA TYR A 55 0.28 11.12 21.78
C TYR A 55 -0.06 11.77 20.43
N VAL A 56 0.29 13.05 20.24
CA VAL A 56 0.06 13.78 18.99
C VAL A 56 0.65 13.07 17.76
N PRO A 57 1.90 12.53 17.79
CA PRO A 57 2.42 11.78 16.64
C PRO A 57 1.57 10.55 16.28
N HIS A 58 1.00 9.87 17.28
CA HIS A 58 0.14 8.71 17.06
C HIS A 58 -1.23 9.13 16.49
N ALA A 59 -1.76 10.28 16.91
CA ALA A 59 -2.98 10.86 16.36
C ALA A 59 -2.79 11.28 14.89
N VAL A 60 -1.69 11.97 14.58
CA VAL A 60 -1.33 12.37 13.21
C VAL A 60 -1.15 11.15 12.31
N MET A 61 -0.44 10.12 12.77
CA MET A 61 -0.28 8.87 12.02
C MET A 61 -1.64 8.23 11.68
N LYS A 62 -2.59 8.20 12.62
CA LYS A 62 -3.92 7.63 12.40
C LYS A 62 -4.80 8.49 11.49
N LEU A 63 -4.62 9.80 11.53
CA LEU A 63 -5.28 10.73 10.63
C LEU A 63 -4.79 10.52 9.18
N LEU A 64 -3.46 10.44 8.99
CA LEU A 64 -2.84 10.23 7.68
C LEU A 64 -3.11 8.84 7.11
N GLU A 65 -3.21 7.80 7.94
CA GLU A 65 -3.59 6.44 7.50
C GLU A 65 -5.01 6.37 6.93
N ASN A 66 -5.88 7.34 7.25
CA ASN A 66 -7.28 7.37 6.82
C ASN A 66 -7.61 8.56 5.90
N ILE A 67 -6.62 9.08 5.16
CA ILE A 67 -6.86 10.10 4.13
C ILE A 67 -7.93 9.58 3.14
N PRO A 68 -8.96 10.40 2.81
CA PRO A 68 -9.92 10.07 1.76
C PRO A 68 -9.21 9.82 0.43
N TYR A 69 -9.63 8.77 -0.29
CA TYR A 69 -9.05 8.49 -1.59
C TYR A 69 -9.58 9.46 -2.65
N PRO A 70 -8.89 9.67 -3.79
CA PRO A 70 -9.31 10.67 -4.77
C PRO A 70 -10.64 10.38 -5.49
N TRP A 71 -11.17 9.16 -5.35
CA TRP A 71 -12.51 8.76 -5.81
C TRP A 71 -13.60 8.91 -4.71
N GLU A 72 -13.22 9.30 -3.49
CA GLU A 72 -14.13 9.57 -2.38
C GLU A 72 -14.32 11.08 -2.19
N GLN A 73 -15.57 11.54 -2.06
CA GLN A 73 -15.86 12.96 -1.79
C GLN A 73 -15.76 13.31 -0.30
N VAL A 74 -16.36 12.48 0.54
CA VAL A 74 -16.44 12.65 2.00
C VAL A 74 -16.16 11.31 2.65
N ARG A 75 -15.39 11.31 3.74
CA ARG A 75 -15.09 10.10 4.50
C ARG A 75 -15.39 10.33 5.97
N GLU A 76 -16.48 9.74 6.43
CA GLU A 76 -16.76 9.68 7.86
C GLU A 76 -15.86 8.66 8.53
N VAL A 77 -15.03 9.14 9.45
CA VAL A 77 -14.14 8.29 10.23
C VAL A 77 -14.72 8.17 11.64
N PRO A 78 -14.78 6.95 12.22
CA PRO A 78 -15.04 6.82 13.63
C PRO A 78 -13.91 7.50 14.40
N VAL A 79 -14.20 8.67 14.94
CA VAL A 79 -13.39 9.35 15.95
C VAL A 79 -13.82 8.79 17.30
N LEU A 80 -13.60 7.49 17.46
CA LEU A 80 -12.96 7.11 18.68
C LEU A 80 -11.52 7.57 18.50
N TYR A 81 -10.80 7.54 19.57
CA TYR A 81 -9.41 7.16 19.48
C TYR A 81 -9.30 5.70 18.87
N ARG A 82 -9.87 5.35 17.67
CA ARG A 82 -9.80 4.14 16.75
C ARG A 82 -11.01 4.03 15.75
N THR A 83 -11.00 3.41 14.54
CA THR A 83 -10.11 2.44 13.84
C THR A 83 -10.19 2.52 12.30
N THR A 84 -9.05 2.17 11.69
CA THR A 84 -8.70 1.99 10.28
C THR A 84 -9.68 1.17 9.45
N VAL A 85 -9.95 1.63 8.23
CA VAL A 85 -10.68 0.89 7.19
C VAL A 85 -9.73 -0.11 6.53
N ALA A 86 -10.14 -1.38 6.50
CA ALA A 86 -9.51 -2.38 5.66
C ALA A 86 -10.21 -2.34 4.30
N THR A 87 -9.46 -2.39 3.20
CA THR A 87 -10.00 -2.47 1.85
C THR A 87 -9.69 -3.83 1.25
N THR A 88 -10.58 -4.32 0.39
CA THR A 88 -10.35 -5.53 -0.39
C THR A 88 -9.32 -5.24 -1.48
N PHE A 89 -8.24 -6.01 -1.48
CA PHE A 89 -7.03 -5.77 -2.26
C PHE A 89 -7.21 -5.69 -3.81
N PRO A 90 -8.04 -6.51 -4.49
CA PRO A 90 -8.24 -6.36 -5.93
C PRO A 90 -8.97 -5.06 -6.30
N VAL A 91 -9.93 -4.64 -5.48
CA VAL A 91 -10.69 -3.39 -5.67
C VAL A 91 -9.76 -2.17 -5.54
N TYR A 92 -8.88 -2.15 -4.54
CA TYR A 92 -7.97 -1.04 -4.33
C TYR A 92 -6.99 -0.83 -5.50
N ARG A 93 -6.44 -1.90 -6.09
CA ARG A 93 -5.54 -1.80 -7.24
C ARG A 93 -6.28 -1.32 -8.50
N ALA A 94 -7.50 -1.81 -8.73
CA ALA A 94 -8.36 -1.38 -9.84
C ALA A 94 -8.77 0.09 -9.73
N GLN A 95 -9.09 0.56 -8.52
CA GLN A 95 -9.42 1.97 -8.26
C GLN A 95 -8.23 2.91 -8.52
N TRP A 96 -7.00 2.49 -8.18
CA TRP A 96 -5.80 3.27 -8.52
C TRP A 96 -5.43 3.20 -10.01
N SER A 97 -5.69 2.09 -10.70
CA SER A 97 -5.46 2.03 -12.15
C SER A 97 -6.43 2.91 -12.92
N SER A 98 -7.71 2.91 -12.57
CA SER A 98 -8.70 3.82 -13.16
C SER A 98 -8.35 5.27 -12.86
N MET A 99 -7.92 5.58 -11.63
CA MET A 99 -7.39 6.90 -11.28
C MET A 99 -6.19 7.29 -12.16
N ARG A 100 -5.23 6.39 -12.38
CA ARG A 100 -4.07 6.64 -13.25
C ARG A 100 -4.48 6.96 -14.68
N ILE A 101 -5.50 6.30 -15.22
CA ILE A 101 -6.02 6.57 -16.56
C ILE A 101 -6.71 7.93 -16.59
N ALA A 102 -7.62 8.21 -15.66
CA ALA A 102 -8.32 9.48 -15.55
C ALA A 102 -7.35 10.67 -15.44
N MET A 103 -6.32 10.54 -14.59
CA MET A 103 -5.29 11.57 -14.42
C MET A 103 -4.44 11.77 -15.68
N ARG A 104 -4.15 10.71 -16.43
CA ARG A 104 -3.42 10.80 -17.72
C ARG A 104 -4.26 11.51 -18.78
N ARG A 105 -5.57 11.22 -18.86
CA ARG A 105 -6.52 11.87 -19.78
C ARG A 105 -6.64 13.36 -19.46
N GLU A 106 -6.94 13.72 -18.21
CA GLU A 106 -7.04 15.12 -17.78
C GLU A 106 -5.75 15.91 -18.03
N LYS A 107 -4.58 15.30 -17.79
CA LYS A 107 -3.28 15.94 -18.07
C LYS A 107 -3.03 16.17 -19.57
N ARG A 108 -3.57 15.30 -20.43
CA ARG A 108 -3.49 15.45 -21.89
C ARG A 108 -4.41 16.56 -22.38
N ASP A 109 -5.63 16.61 -21.86
CA ASP A 109 -6.70 17.47 -22.38
C ASP A 109 -6.67 18.90 -21.78
N CYS A 110 -6.11 19.07 -20.59
CA CYS A 110 -6.00 20.36 -19.94
C CYS A 110 -4.92 21.26 -20.58
N ARG A 111 -5.32 22.39 -21.18
CA ARG A 111 -4.40 23.38 -21.78
C ARG A 111 -3.54 24.13 -20.77
N HIS A 112 -4.08 24.42 -19.58
CA HIS A 112 -3.36 25.15 -18.52
C HIS A 112 -3.63 24.51 -17.15
N PHE A 113 -2.69 23.69 -16.70
CA PHE A 113 -2.76 23.07 -15.39
C PHE A 113 -2.15 23.97 -14.31
N LYS A 114 -3.01 24.62 -13.51
CA LYS A 114 -2.57 25.45 -12.37
C LYS A 114 -2.39 24.58 -11.12
N ARG A 115 -1.14 24.47 -10.67
CA ARG A 115 -0.81 23.83 -9.38
C ARG A 115 -1.26 24.71 -8.22
N MET A 116 -1.68 24.08 -7.13
CA MET A 116 -1.96 24.80 -5.89
C MET A 116 -0.69 25.44 -5.33
N ARG A 117 -0.86 26.54 -4.59
CA ARG A 117 0.22 27.20 -3.86
C ARG A 117 0.35 26.57 -2.48
N PHE A 118 1.60 26.36 -2.05
CA PHE A 118 1.91 25.88 -0.72
C PHE A 118 2.72 26.93 0.03
N PRO A 119 2.37 27.28 1.29
CA PRO A 119 1.16 26.87 2.02
C PRO A 119 -0.12 27.51 1.43
N PRO A 120 -1.30 26.86 1.51
CA PRO A 120 -2.56 27.41 0.99
C PRO A 120 -3.17 28.53 1.83
N PHE A 121 -2.89 28.56 3.13
CA PHE A 121 -3.34 29.59 4.06
C PHE A 121 -2.15 30.42 4.53
N ASP A 122 -2.42 31.69 4.82
CA ASP A 122 -1.43 32.62 5.34
C ASP A 122 -1.01 32.24 6.78
N ASP A 123 0.21 32.62 7.18
CA ASP A 123 0.79 32.25 8.48
C ASP A 123 -0.03 32.79 9.67
N GLU A 124 -0.68 33.95 9.49
CA GLU A 124 -1.45 34.64 10.52
C GLU A 124 -2.95 34.30 10.49
N GLU A 125 -3.42 33.54 9.49
CA GLU A 125 -4.83 33.14 9.38
C GLU A 125 -5.14 31.98 10.35
N PRO A 126 -6.11 32.15 11.27
CA PRO A 126 -6.46 31.08 12.21
C PRO A 126 -7.13 29.89 11.50
N PRO A 127 -6.97 28.65 12.03
CA PRO A 127 -7.60 27.47 11.46
C PRO A 127 -9.12 27.63 11.35
N LEU A 128 -9.62 27.36 10.15
CA LEU A 128 -11.02 27.38 9.76
C LEU A 128 -11.91 26.60 10.75
N ASP A 129 -13.09 27.13 11.08
CA ASP A 129 -14.12 26.35 11.79
C ASP A 129 -14.94 25.54 10.79
N TYR A 130 -14.95 24.21 10.97
CA TYR A 130 -15.67 23.29 10.09
C TYR A 130 -17.18 23.55 10.12
N GLY A 131 -17.73 23.83 11.31
CA GLY A 131 -19.17 24.02 11.51
C GLY A 131 -19.73 25.24 10.78
N ASP A 132 -18.92 26.29 10.60
CA ASP A 132 -19.39 27.56 10.06
C ASP A 132 -19.12 27.70 8.55
N ARG A 133 -18.04 27.08 8.03
CA ARG A 133 -17.59 27.29 6.64
C ARG A 133 -17.62 26.03 5.76
N VAL A 134 -17.70 24.83 6.34
CA VAL A 134 -17.64 23.56 5.59
C VAL A 134 -18.95 22.78 5.71
N LEU A 135 -19.56 22.78 6.90
CA LEU A 135 -20.82 22.10 7.16
C LEU A 135 -21.98 22.79 6.42
N GLY A 136 -22.28 22.33 5.20
CA GLY A 136 -23.37 22.84 4.37
C GLY A 136 -22.98 23.20 2.94
N VAL A 137 -21.70 23.08 2.58
CA VAL A 137 -21.27 23.24 1.18
C VAL A 137 -21.15 21.86 0.54
N GLU A 138 -21.75 21.70 -0.64
CA GLU A 138 -21.64 20.45 -1.40
C GLU A 138 -20.20 20.24 -1.89
N PRO A 139 -19.63 19.04 -1.68
CA PRO A 139 -18.28 18.72 -2.14
C PRO A 139 -18.25 18.67 -3.67
N LEU A 140 -17.12 19.06 -4.26
CA LEU A 140 -16.90 18.87 -5.70
C LEU A 140 -16.90 17.39 -6.06
N GLU A 141 -17.18 17.13 -7.34
CA GLU A 141 -17.16 15.79 -7.89
C GLU A 141 -15.78 15.12 -7.69
N ALA A 142 -15.80 13.86 -7.26
CA ALA A 142 -14.60 13.04 -7.17
C ALA A 142 -14.17 12.62 -8.58
N ILE A 143 -12.92 12.19 -8.74
CA ILE A 143 -12.52 11.65 -10.05
C ILE A 143 -13.22 10.30 -10.23
N GLN A 144 -14.20 10.27 -11.12
CA GLN A 144 -14.86 9.07 -11.60
C GLN A 144 -14.45 8.86 -13.05
N LEU A 145 -14.09 7.62 -13.39
CA LEU A 145 -13.76 7.24 -14.76
C LEU A 145 -14.93 6.41 -15.29
N GLU A 146 -15.53 6.84 -16.40
CA GLU A 146 -16.37 5.97 -17.22
C GLU A 146 -15.48 4.87 -17.79
N LEU A 147 -15.77 3.62 -17.40
CA LEU A 147 -14.94 2.47 -17.70
C LEU A 147 -15.17 2.05 -19.15
N ASP A 148 -14.06 1.88 -19.86
CA ASP A 148 -13.98 1.29 -21.19
C ASP A 148 -13.13 0.02 -21.08
N SER A 149 -13.51 -1.05 -21.78
CA SER A 149 -13.04 -2.43 -21.55
C SER A 149 -11.68 -2.74 -22.17
N GLU A 150 -11.11 -1.83 -22.95
CA GLU A 150 -9.90 -2.11 -23.72
C GLU A 150 -8.64 -1.47 -23.09
N GLU A 151 -7.68 -2.36 -22.81
CA GLU A 151 -6.23 -2.14 -22.65
C GLU A 151 -5.64 -1.75 -21.27
N ASP A 152 -4.84 -2.68 -20.74
CA ASP A 152 -3.42 -2.48 -20.41
C ASP A 152 -2.85 -3.80 -19.84
N SER A 153 -2.09 -4.55 -20.64
CA SER A 153 -1.27 -5.68 -20.15
C SER A 153 0.17 -5.60 -20.63
N ALA A 154 1.09 -5.92 -19.70
CA ALA A 154 2.33 -6.69 -19.88
C ALA A 154 3.44 -6.11 -18.98
N ILE A 155 4.02 -6.95 -18.11
CA ILE A 155 5.47 -7.04 -17.93
C ILE A 155 5.79 -8.51 -17.60
N TYR A 156 6.42 -9.22 -18.54
CA TYR A 156 6.93 -10.59 -18.37
C TYR A 156 8.41 -10.60 -17.98
N GLU A 157 8.71 -11.59 -17.14
CA GLU A 157 9.94 -12.36 -16.96
C GLU A 157 11.32 -11.68 -17.07
N TYR A 158 11.96 -11.55 -15.92
CA TYR A 158 13.39 -11.34 -15.78
C TYR A 158 14.01 -12.56 -15.08
N CYS A 159 14.65 -13.46 -15.82
CA CYS A 159 15.34 -14.63 -15.22
C CYS A 159 16.44 -14.24 -14.22
N LEU A 160 16.99 -13.03 -14.31
CA LEU A 160 18.08 -12.52 -13.46
C LEU A 160 17.65 -11.36 -12.53
N PHE A 161 16.38 -10.94 -12.53
CA PHE A 161 15.84 -9.97 -11.55
C PHE A 161 14.96 -10.64 -10.48
N ASP A 162 15.26 -11.91 -10.18
CA ASP A 162 14.86 -12.55 -8.93
C ASP A 162 15.59 -11.87 -7.76
N LYS A 163 14.90 -11.68 -6.64
CA LYS A 163 15.47 -11.32 -5.34
C LYS A 163 16.74 -12.12 -4.99
N LYS A 164 16.80 -13.42 -5.27
CA LYS A 164 17.98 -14.27 -5.03
C LYS A 164 19.14 -13.90 -5.95
N ALA A 165 18.89 -13.63 -7.23
CA ALA A 165 19.92 -13.17 -8.17
C ALA A 165 20.47 -11.81 -7.73
N LEU A 166 19.62 -10.89 -7.27
CA LEU A 166 20.05 -9.60 -6.72
C LEU A 166 20.85 -9.73 -5.41
N PHE A 167 20.51 -10.70 -4.56
CA PHE A 167 21.30 -10.99 -3.36
C PHE A 167 22.67 -11.56 -3.70
N THR A 168 22.75 -12.41 -4.71
CA THR A 168 24.02 -12.94 -5.22
C THR A 168 24.87 -11.84 -5.86
N ALA A 169 24.26 -10.96 -6.67
CA ALA A 169 24.93 -9.79 -7.23
C ALA A 169 25.50 -8.88 -6.13
N LYS A 170 24.72 -8.62 -5.07
CA LYS A 170 25.17 -7.88 -3.88
C LYS A 170 26.31 -8.57 -3.15
N ALA A 171 26.24 -9.89 -2.97
CA ALA A 171 27.25 -10.65 -2.24
C ALA A 171 28.59 -10.67 -2.98
N LEU A 172 28.56 -10.76 -4.31
CA LEU A 172 29.74 -10.79 -5.18
C LEU A 172 30.25 -9.39 -5.56
N ASN A 173 29.62 -8.31 -5.07
CA ASN A 173 29.92 -6.93 -5.48
C ASN A 173 29.85 -6.74 -7.01
N MET A 174 28.89 -7.38 -7.67
CA MET A 174 28.67 -7.29 -9.12
C MET A 174 27.36 -6.58 -9.45
N ALA A 175 27.32 -5.92 -10.60
CA ALA A 175 26.13 -5.27 -11.11
C ALA A 175 25.61 -6.03 -12.34
N ILE A 176 24.34 -6.43 -12.29
CA ILE A 176 23.60 -6.93 -13.46
C ILE A 176 23.21 -5.72 -14.31
N PRO A 177 23.28 -5.77 -15.65
CA PRO A 177 22.79 -4.69 -16.50
C PRO A 177 21.33 -4.34 -16.17
N GLY A 178 21.05 -3.05 -15.91
CA GLY A 178 19.73 -2.58 -15.46
C GLY A 178 19.39 -2.86 -14.00
N GLY A 179 20.26 -3.56 -13.27
CA GLY A 179 20.11 -3.88 -11.84
C GLY A 179 20.75 -2.84 -10.90
N PRO A 180 20.41 -2.90 -9.60
CA PRO A 180 20.99 -2.04 -8.57
C PRO A 180 22.48 -2.34 -8.32
N LYS A 181 23.22 -1.32 -7.89
CA LYS A 181 24.59 -1.45 -7.35
C LYS A 181 24.55 -1.37 -5.83
N PHE A 182 25.44 -2.10 -5.17
CA PHE A 182 25.50 -2.16 -3.71
C PHE A 182 26.91 -1.86 -3.22
N GLU A 183 27.03 -1.49 -1.95
CA GLU A 183 28.32 -1.51 -1.28
C GLU A 183 28.85 -2.95 -1.15
N PRO A 184 30.18 -3.17 -1.29
CA PRO A 184 30.80 -4.47 -1.11
C PRO A 184 30.47 -5.07 0.25
N LEU A 185 30.07 -6.34 0.29
CA LEU A 185 29.75 -7.05 1.53
C LEU A 185 30.99 -7.35 2.37
N CYS A 186 32.08 -7.73 1.71
CA CYS A 186 33.40 -7.95 2.30
C CYS A 186 34.36 -6.93 1.65
N ARG A 187 34.97 -6.05 2.46
CA ARG A 187 35.85 -4.97 1.97
C ARG A 187 37.31 -5.42 1.81
N ASP A 188 37.67 -6.57 2.38
CA ASP A 188 39.06 -7.05 2.44
C ASP A 188 39.39 -8.09 1.35
N MET A 189 38.51 -8.25 0.35
CA MET A 189 38.70 -9.21 -0.75
C MET A 189 39.90 -8.86 -1.65
N ASP A 190 40.19 -7.56 -1.79
CA ASP A 190 41.31 -7.05 -2.62
C ASP A 190 42.69 -7.51 -2.12
N THR A 191 42.77 -8.03 -0.88
CA THR A 191 44.01 -8.57 -0.29
C THR A 191 44.27 -10.04 -0.63
N PHE A 192 43.29 -10.74 -1.21
CA PHE A 192 43.39 -12.16 -1.57
C PHE A 192 43.59 -12.41 -3.07
N ASP A 193 43.46 -11.37 -3.90
CA ASP A 193 43.82 -11.39 -5.31
C ASP A 193 45.35 -11.25 -5.46
N GLU A 194 46.10 -12.21 -4.93
CA GLU A 194 47.48 -12.41 -5.39
C GLU A 194 47.39 -12.83 -6.87
N ASP A 195 47.60 -11.86 -7.77
CA ASP A 195 47.43 -11.93 -9.23
C ASP A 195 48.21 -13.05 -9.96
N TRP A 196 48.94 -13.89 -9.22
CA TRP A 196 49.64 -15.05 -9.79
C TRP A 196 49.48 -16.29 -8.92
N ASN A 197 48.76 -17.28 -9.45
CA ASN A 197 48.68 -18.63 -8.90
C ASN A 197 48.84 -19.62 -10.06
N GLU A 198 49.37 -20.82 -9.79
CA GLU A 198 49.63 -21.85 -10.81
C GLU A 198 48.37 -22.21 -11.63
N PHE A 199 47.20 -22.02 -11.01
CA PHE A 199 45.89 -22.27 -11.61
C PHE A 199 45.40 -21.15 -12.54
N ASN A 200 45.83 -19.90 -12.34
CA ASN A 200 45.40 -18.74 -13.12
C ASN A 200 46.41 -18.36 -14.23
N ASP A 201 47.37 -19.24 -14.53
CA ASP A 201 48.37 -19.03 -15.57
C ASP A 201 47.71 -18.91 -16.96
N VAL A 202 47.89 -17.74 -17.58
CA VAL A 202 47.32 -17.38 -18.89
C VAL A 202 47.75 -18.36 -19.99
N SER A 203 48.96 -18.94 -19.89
CA SER A 203 49.46 -19.91 -20.87
C SER A 203 48.72 -21.25 -20.83
N LYS A 204 48.07 -21.56 -19.71
CA LYS A 204 47.28 -22.79 -19.49
C LYS A 204 45.77 -22.55 -19.69
N ALA A 205 45.33 -21.30 -19.73
CA ALA A 205 43.92 -20.94 -19.86
C ALA A 205 43.46 -20.84 -21.33
N ILE A 206 42.48 -21.66 -21.71
CA ILE A 206 41.88 -21.60 -23.05
C ILE A 206 40.67 -20.66 -23.03
N ILE A 207 40.86 -19.43 -23.51
CA ILE A 207 39.78 -18.43 -23.57
C ILE A 207 39.09 -18.50 -24.94
N ARG A 208 37.93 -19.16 -25.00
CA ARG A 208 37.07 -19.17 -26.20
C ARG A 208 35.99 -18.09 -26.17
N GLN A 209 35.38 -17.88 -25.01
CA GLN A 209 34.34 -16.89 -24.77
C GLN A 209 34.60 -16.22 -23.43
N GLN A 210 34.40 -14.89 -23.37
CA GLN A 210 34.60 -14.13 -22.14
C GLN A 210 33.45 -14.42 -21.15
N ILE A 211 33.81 -14.72 -19.89
CA ILE A 211 32.85 -14.94 -18.82
C ILE A 211 32.25 -13.58 -18.41
N ARG A 212 30.98 -13.37 -18.79
CA ARG A 212 30.20 -12.17 -18.43
C ARG A 212 29.71 -12.20 -16.98
N THR A 213 29.29 -11.04 -16.48
CA THR A 213 28.81 -10.87 -15.10
C THR A 213 27.52 -11.65 -14.84
N GLU A 214 26.68 -11.83 -15.86
CA GLU A 214 25.45 -12.63 -15.78
C GLU A 214 25.75 -14.09 -15.47
N TYR A 215 26.82 -14.67 -16.04
CA TYR A 215 27.22 -16.04 -15.73
C TYR A 215 27.74 -16.17 -14.31
N LYS A 216 28.47 -15.16 -13.82
CA LYS A 216 28.93 -15.11 -12.43
C LYS A 216 27.78 -15.02 -11.43
N VAL A 217 26.65 -14.42 -11.80
CA VAL A 217 25.45 -14.37 -10.95
C VAL A 217 24.57 -15.62 -11.11
N ALA A 218 24.42 -16.13 -12.34
CA ALA A 218 23.60 -17.31 -12.64
C ALA A 218 24.21 -18.60 -12.06
N PHE A 219 25.54 -18.74 -12.15
CA PHE A 219 26.29 -19.90 -11.68
C PHE A 219 27.34 -19.48 -10.65
N PRO A 220 26.90 -19.03 -9.45
CA PRO A 220 27.79 -18.33 -8.51
C PRO A 220 28.92 -19.21 -7.98
N HIS A 221 28.67 -20.52 -7.83
CA HIS A 221 29.67 -21.46 -7.33
C HIS A 221 30.66 -21.96 -8.39
N LEU A 222 30.36 -21.77 -9.67
CA LEU A 222 31.21 -22.25 -10.77
C LEU A 222 32.14 -21.15 -11.29
N CYS A 223 31.62 -19.93 -11.42
CA CYS A 223 32.32 -18.83 -12.09
C CYS A 223 33.01 -17.84 -11.14
N ASN A 224 32.96 -18.05 -9.82
CA ASN A 224 33.61 -17.19 -8.83
C ASN A 224 34.47 -17.99 -7.87
N SER A 225 35.62 -17.43 -7.50
CA SER A 225 36.36 -17.78 -6.30
C SER A 225 35.59 -17.26 -5.08
N LEU A 226 35.54 -18.04 -3.99
CA LEU A 226 34.98 -17.64 -2.69
C LEU A 226 33.52 -17.11 -2.75
N PRO A 227 32.54 -17.93 -3.18
CA PRO A 227 31.13 -17.53 -3.24
C PRO A 227 30.50 -17.47 -1.83
N TRP A 228 30.82 -16.42 -1.06
CA TRP A 228 30.28 -16.21 0.28
C TRP A 228 28.91 -15.55 0.24
N SER A 229 27.98 -16.06 1.06
CA SER A 229 26.61 -15.51 1.21
C SER A 229 25.79 -15.42 -0.08
N VAL A 230 26.16 -16.16 -1.13
CA VAL A 230 25.40 -16.26 -2.39
C VAL A 230 24.12 -17.07 -2.22
N ARG A 231 23.14 -16.85 -3.10
CA ARG A 231 21.86 -17.57 -3.10
C ARG A 231 21.62 -18.21 -4.48
N ILE A 232 21.19 -19.47 -4.48
CA ILE A 232 20.86 -20.20 -5.71
C ILE A 232 19.43 -19.84 -6.14
N SER A 233 19.31 -19.17 -7.28
CA SER A 233 18.03 -18.88 -7.95
C SER A 233 17.49 -20.13 -8.65
N PRO A 234 16.15 -20.28 -8.80
CA PRO A 234 15.58 -21.26 -9.71
C PRO A 234 16.13 -21.05 -11.11
N TYR A 235 16.53 -22.14 -11.78
CA TYR A 235 17.15 -22.07 -13.10
C TYR A 235 16.12 -21.82 -14.21
N HIS A 236 14.99 -22.51 -14.15
CA HIS A 236 13.98 -22.48 -15.20
C HIS A 236 12.60 -22.76 -14.62
N ALA A 237 11.58 -22.13 -15.20
CA ALA A 237 10.18 -22.49 -15.05
C ALA A 237 9.66 -22.92 -16.43
N PRO A 238 8.72 -23.88 -16.51
CA PRO A 238 8.11 -24.23 -17.79
C PRO A 238 7.56 -22.97 -18.45
N LYS A 239 7.91 -22.75 -19.72
CA LYS A 239 7.50 -21.55 -20.45
C LYS A 239 5.98 -21.45 -20.45
N ASN A 240 5.46 -20.27 -20.14
CA ASN A 240 4.03 -20.04 -20.25
C ASN A 240 3.65 -19.96 -21.74
N VAL A 241 2.78 -20.87 -22.19
CA VAL A 241 2.26 -20.91 -23.57
C VAL A 241 0.78 -20.51 -23.59
N TYR A 242 0.36 -19.73 -22.58
CA TYR A 242 -0.99 -19.17 -22.54
C TYR A 242 -1.14 -18.07 -23.59
N ILE A 243 -2.12 -18.25 -24.48
CA ILE A 243 -2.54 -17.27 -25.48
C ILE A 243 -3.77 -16.55 -24.92
N ARG A 244 -3.73 -15.21 -24.95
CA ARG A 244 -4.83 -14.39 -24.49
C ARG A 244 -5.79 -14.15 -25.66
N THR A 245 -7.08 -14.29 -25.39
CA THR A 245 -8.15 -13.92 -26.32
C THR A 245 -8.44 -12.44 -26.18
N ASP A 246 -8.25 -11.68 -27.26
CA ASP A 246 -8.58 -10.25 -27.29
C ASP A 246 -9.97 -10.00 -27.88
N ASP A 247 -10.45 -10.88 -28.77
CA ASP A 247 -11.79 -10.81 -29.37
C ASP A 247 -12.81 -11.65 -28.57
N PRO A 248 -13.87 -11.07 -27.98
CA PRO A 248 -14.88 -11.80 -27.21
C PRO A 248 -15.84 -12.62 -28.08
N ASP A 249 -15.86 -12.38 -29.39
CA ASP A 249 -16.72 -13.08 -30.33
C ASP A 249 -16.19 -14.48 -30.71
N LEU A 250 -14.91 -14.76 -30.41
CA LEU A 250 -14.31 -16.08 -30.62
C LEU A 250 -14.71 -17.04 -29.49
N PRO A 251 -14.91 -18.34 -29.78
CA PRO A 251 -15.20 -19.32 -28.74
C PRO A 251 -14.03 -19.43 -27.76
N ALA A 252 -14.27 -19.93 -26.55
CA ALA A 252 -13.21 -20.04 -25.53
C ALA A 252 -12.16 -21.10 -25.91
N PHE A 253 -12.56 -22.12 -26.66
CA PHE A 253 -11.66 -23.16 -27.18
C PHE A 253 -11.58 -23.09 -28.71
N TYR A 254 -10.52 -22.49 -29.24
CA TYR A 254 -10.21 -22.49 -30.67
C TYR A 254 -8.73 -22.70 -30.93
N SER A 255 -8.41 -23.13 -32.15
CA SER A 255 -7.03 -23.20 -32.63
C SER A 255 -6.59 -21.81 -33.06
N ASP A 256 -5.90 -21.12 -32.16
CA ASP A 256 -5.37 -19.78 -32.44
C ASP A 256 -4.34 -19.81 -33.59
N PRO A 257 -4.31 -18.80 -34.49
CA PRO A 257 -3.33 -18.72 -35.58
C PRO A 257 -1.86 -18.72 -35.13
N LEU A 258 -1.57 -18.37 -33.87
CA LEU A 258 -0.23 -18.44 -33.28
C LEU A 258 0.19 -19.89 -32.98
N ILE A 259 -0.75 -20.82 -32.89
CA ILE A 259 -0.47 -22.25 -32.69
C ILE A 259 0.01 -22.83 -34.02
N ASN A 260 1.19 -23.45 -33.99
CA ASN A 260 1.72 -24.12 -35.16
C ASN A 260 0.75 -25.23 -35.62
N PRO A 261 0.38 -25.28 -36.91
CA PRO A 261 -0.53 -26.30 -37.40
C PRO A 261 0.11 -27.68 -37.26
N ILE A 262 -0.67 -28.63 -36.74
CA ILE A 262 -0.22 -30.01 -36.60
C ILE A 262 -0.17 -30.63 -37.99
N SER A 263 1.05 -30.83 -38.51
CA SER A 263 1.28 -31.47 -39.80
C SER A 263 1.25 -32.98 -39.63
N LEU A 264 0.33 -33.67 -40.32
CA LEU A 264 0.25 -35.15 -40.35
C LEU A 264 1.35 -35.80 -41.21
N GLY A 265 2.23 -34.99 -41.82
CA GLY A 265 3.30 -35.45 -42.69
C GLY A 265 4.40 -36.18 -41.91
N GLY A 266 4.37 -37.51 -41.94
CA GLY A 266 5.37 -38.36 -41.27
C GLY A 266 4.86 -39.68 -40.70
N PHE A 267 3.56 -39.99 -40.84
CA PHE A 267 3.02 -41.32 -40.54
C PHE A 267 3.42 -42.34 -41.63
N THR A 268 4.70 -42.71 -41.69
CA THR A 268 4.99 -44.13 -41.87
C THR A 268 4.78 -44.75 -40.50
N GLN A 269 3.72 -45.53 -40.32
CA GLN A 269 3.50 -46.37 -39.15
C GLN A 269 4.75 -47.24 -38.93
N LYS A 270 5.75 -46.74 -38.20
CA LYS A 270 6.98 -47.51 -37.92
C LYS A 270 6.75 -48.58 -36.86
N ASN A 271 5.64 -48.46 -36.14
CA ASN A 271 4.87 -49.55 -35.59
C ASN A 271 3.44 -49.26 -36.08
N GLU A 272 2.72 -50.26 -36.59
CA GLU A 272 1.25 -50.16 -36.67
C GLU A 272 0.80 -49.75 -35.27
N PHE A 273 0.33 -48.51 -35.11
CA PHE A 273 -0.60 -48.20 -34.05
C PHE A 273 -1.87 -48.92 -34.48
N VAL A 274 -1.89 -50.23 -34.25
CA VAL A 274 -3.13 -50.90 -33.93
C VAL A 274 -3.64 -50.06 -32.77
N ALA A 275 -4.66 -49.25 -33.00
CA ALA A 275 -5.20 -48.41 -31.94
C ALA A 275 -5.57 -49.35 -30.77
N HIS A 276 -5.54 -48.90 -29.52
CA HIS A 276 -5.81 -49.83 -28.42
C HIS A 276 -7.18 -50.52 -28.63
N GLU A 277 -8.11 -49.81 -29.25
CA GLU A 277 -9.33 -50.33 -29.87
C GLU A 277 -9.06 -51.48 -30.86
N ASP A 278 -8.28 -51.30 -31.93
CA ASP A 278 -7.94 -52.37 -32.88
C ASP A 278 -7.18 -53.57 -32.24
N VAL A 279 -6.45 -53.38 -31.13
CA VAL A 279 -5.74 -54.48 -30.40
C VAL A 279 -6.74 -55.29 -29.58
N THR A 280 -7.78 -54.63 -29.09
CA THR A 280 -8.77 -55.22 -28.16
C THR A 280 -9.99 -55.77 -28.89
N PHE A 281 -10.37 -55.15 -30.02
CA PHE A 281 -11.59 -55.41 -30.79
C PHE A 281 -11.32 -55.87 -32.25
N GLY A 282 -10.05 -55.94 -32.66
CA GLY A 282 -9.65 -56.33 -34.02
C GLY A 282 -9.81 -55.21 -35.05
N PRO A 283 -9.20 -55.35 -36.25
CA PRO A 283 -9.23 -54.30 -37.28
C PRO A 283 -10.66 -54.12 -37.80
N ASN A 284 -11.15 -52.87 -37.76
CA ASN A 284 -12.51 -52.49 -38.18
C ASN A 284 -13.64 -53.15 -37.38
N GLY A 285 -13.42 -53.55 -36.12
CA GLY A 285 -14.48 -54.12 -35.28
C GLY A 285 -15.02 -55.46 -35.81
N ALA A 286 -14.16 -56.27 -36.42
CA ALA A 286 -14.57 -57.52 -37.07
C ALA A 286 -15.12 -58.59 -36.09
N ASP A 287 -14.94 -58.41 -34.77
CA ASP A 287 -15.49 -59.27 -33.72
C ASP A 287 -16.56 -58.57 -32.85
N ASP A 288 -17.09 -57.40 -33.25
CA ASP A 288 -17.97 -56.54 -32.44
C ASP A 288 -19.47 -56.86 -32.47
N GLU A 289 -19.92 -58.05 -32.90
CA GLU A 289 -21.37 -58.36 -32.85
C GLU A 289 -21.91 -58.56 -31.41
N ASP A 290 -21.06 -58.68 -30.38
CA ASP A 290 -21.49 -59.07 -29.02
C ASP A 290 -21.14 -58.07 -27.88
N SER A 291 -20.46 -56.95 -28.14
CA SER A 291 -20.02 -55.99 -27.10
C SER A 291 -20.69 -54.62 -27.23
N GLU A 292 -22.01 -54.58 -27.06
CA GLU A 292 -22.77 -53.33 -27.00
C GLU A 292 -22.59 -52.63 -25.64
N LEU A 293 -22.39 -51.31 -25.67
CA LEU A 293 -22.48 -50.50 -24.44
C LEU A 293 -23.93 -50.55 -23.92
N PRO A 294 -24.15 -50.73 -22.61
CA PRO A 294 -25.50 -50.68 -22.05
C PRO A 294 -26.19 -49.35 -22.39
N GLU A 295 -27.50 -49.39 -22.70
CA GLU A 295 -28.29 -48.19 -23.08
C GLU A 295 -28.26 -47.05 -22.03
N GLU A 296 -27.87 -47.36 -20.79
CA GLU A 296 -27.74 -46.41 -19.69
C GLU A 296 -26.41 -45.64 -19.69
N VAL A 297 -25.47 -46.00 -20.56
CA VAL A 297 -24.12 -45.43 -20.62
C VAL A 297 -24.04 -44.33 -21.66
N GLU A 298 -24.21 -43.10 -21.18
CA GLU A 298 -24.00 -41.87 -21.96
C GLU A 298 -22.66 -41.21 -21.58
N PRO A 299 -22.07 -40.40 -22.48
CA PRO A 299 -20.92 -39.56 -22.16
C PRO A 299 -21.16 -38.71 -20.91
N PHE A 300 -20.18 -38.68 -20.01
CA PHE A 300 -20.27 -37.82 -18.83
C PHE A 300 -20.48 -36.36 -19.24
N LEU A 301 -21.50 -35.72 -18.65
CA LEU A 301 -21.85 -34.30 -18.83
C LEU A 301 -22.40 -33.95 -20.23
N GLU A 302 -23.02 -34.91 -20.95
CA GLU A 302 -23.68 -34.65 -22.23
C GLU A 302 -24.73 -33.52 -22.16
N ASP A 303 -25.46 -33.40 -21.04
CA ASP A 303 -26.44 -32.33 -20.81
C ASP A 303 -25.86 -30.90 -20.80
N LYS A 304 -24.53 -30.74 -20.69
CA LYS A 304 -23.89 -29.43 -20.47
C LYS A 304 -23.09 -28.99 -21.69
N SER A 305 -23.21 -27.71 -22.03
CA SER A 305 -22.37 -27.10 -23.06
C SER A 305 -20.88 -27.12 -22.66
N LEU A 306 -20.01 -27.27 -23.66
CA LEU A 306 -18.55 -27.29 -23.50
C LEU A 306 -18.02 -25.98 -22.87
N GLU A 307 -18.62 -24.86 -23.25
CA GLU A 307 -18.24 -23.54 -22.79
C GLU A 307 -19.46 -22.69 -22.42
N THR A 308 -19.18 -21.59 -21.74
CA THR A 308 -20.13 -20.56 -21.31
C THR A 308 -19.53 -19.20 -21.67
N GLU A 309 -20.35 -18.14 -21.68
CA GLU A 309 -19.91 -16.77 -21.96
C GLU A 309 -18.74 -16.31 -21.08
N LEU A 310 -18.61 -16.85 -19.86
CA LEU A 310 -17.56 -16.49 -18.90
C LEU A 310 -16.36 -17.44 -18.89
N THR A 311 -16.34 -18.46 -19.74
CA THR A 311 -15.28 -19.49 -19.72
C THR A 311 -13.93 -18.89 -20.12
N ALA A 312 -13.88 -18.08 -21.18
CA ALA A 312 -12.66 -17.40 -21.63
C ALA A 312 -12.09 -16.48 -20.54
N ASP A 313 -12.94 -15.64 -19.94
CA ASP A 313 -12.57 -14.74 -18.85
C ASP A 313 -12.08 -15.49 -17.61
N ALA A 314 -12.71 -16.62 -17.27
CA ALA A 314 -12.31 -17.45 -16.15
C ALA A 314 -10.91 -18.07 -16.36
N ILE A 315 -10.60 -18.49 -17.59
CA ILE A 315 -9.27 -18.98 -17.97
C ILE A 315 -8.25 -17.83 -17.92
N ALA A 316 -8.62 -16.63 -18.38
CA ALA A 316 -7.74 -15.45 -18.28
C ALA A 316 -7.43 -15.06 -16.82
N LEU A 317 -8.44 -15.12 -15.94
CA LEU A 317 -8.28 -14.88 -14.50
C LEU A 317 -7.34 -15.90 -13.85
N TRP A 318 -7.28 -17.13 -14.34
CA TRP A 318 -6.35 -18.16 -13.83
C TRP A 318 -4.88 -17.73 -13.97
N TRP A 319 -4.54 -17.09 -15.09
CA TRP A 319 -3.20 -16.59 -15.38
C TRP A 319 -2.93 -15.17 -14.89
N ALA A 320 -3.92 -14.53 -14.25
CA ALA A 320 -3.78 -13.18 -13.74
C ALA A 320 -2.79 -13.11 -12.56
N PRO A 321 -2.01 -12.01 -12.43
CA PRO A 321 -1.13 -11.79 -11.28
C PRO A 321 -1.91 -11.82 -9.96
N GLU A 322 -1.25 -12.24 -8.87
CA GLU A 322 -1.81 -12.05 -7.54
C GLU A 322 -2.05 -10.54 -7.33
N PRO A 323 -3.29 -10.10 -7.10
CA PRO A 323 -4.35 -10.78 -6.36
C PRO A 323 -5.49 -11.41 -7.18
N CYS A 324 -5.57 -11.13 -8.47
CA CYS A 324 -6.76 -11.37 -9.28
C CYS A 324 -7.00 -12.86 -9.56
N SER A 325 -5.96 -13.69 -9.47
CA SER A 325 -6.06 -15.16 -9.61
C SER A 325 -6.71 -15.89 -8.43
N ARG A 326 -7.11 -15.19 -7.36
CA ARG A 326 -7.78 -15.80 -6.19
C ARG A 326 -9.20 -15.28 -6.02
N ARG A 327 -10.16 -16.19 -5.89
CA ARG A 327 -11.57 -15.87 -5.61
C ARG A 327 -11.81 -15.26 -4.23
N SER A 328 -10.99 -15.60 -3.23
CA SER A 328 -11.13 -15.09 -1.86
C SER A 328 -9.77 -14.90 -1.18
N ARG A 329 -9.64 -13.80 -0.43
CA ARG A 329 -8.46 -13.50 0.40
C ARG A 329 -8.83 -12.60 1.58
N ARG A 330 -7.95 -12.56 2.59
CA ARG A 330 -8.05 -11.62 3.72
C ARG A 330 -7.88 -10.18 3.23
N MET A 331 -8.67 -9.27 3.79
CA MET A 331 -8.48 -7.83 3.57
C MET A 331 -7.11 -7.39 4.10
N ARG A 332 -6.48 -6.45 3.39
CA ARG A 332 -5.18 -5.87 3.78
C ARG A 332 -5.37 -4.38 4.08
N ARG A 333 -4.41 -3.77 4.78
CA ARG A 333 -4.37 -2.31 4.91
C ARG A 333 -3.91 -1.71 3.59
N ALA A 334 -4.37 -0.50 3.26
CA ALA A 334 -4.00 0.18 2.03
C ALA A 334 -2.47 0.38 1.91
N GLN A 335 -1.81 0.77 3.00
CA GLN A 335 -0.35 0.91 3.07
C GLN A 335 0.43 -0.42 2.93
N ASP A 336 -0.21 -1.56 3.19
CA ASP A 336 0.41 -2.89 3.06
C ASP A 336 0.23 -3.45 1.63
N THR A 337 -0.16 -2.61 0.67
CA THR A 337 -0.23 -2.96 -0.75
C THR A 337 1.02 -2.40 -1.43
N PRO A 338 2.16 -3.11 -1.34
CA PRO A 338 3.37 -2.64 -1.97
C PRO A 338 3.20 -2.65 -3.48
N LEU A 339 3.55 -1.54 -4.11
CA LEU A 339 3.86 -1.55 -5.52
C LEU A 339 5.27 -2.10 -5.78
N ASN A 340 6.17 -2.08 -4.78
CA ASN A 340 7.49 -2.71 -4.78
C ASN A 340 7.98 -2.93 -3.32
N GLU A 341 8.55 -4.09 -2.99
CA GLU A 341 9.07 -4.41 -1.64
C GLU A 341 10.41 -5.18 -1.73
N LEU A 342 11.45 -4.72 -1.02
CA LEU A 342 12.81 -5.29 -1.11
C LEU A 342 13.31 -6.01 0.16
N HIS A 343 12.87 -5.59 1.36
CA HIS A 343 13.38 -6.13 2.62
C HIS A 343 12.28 -6.43 3.63
N THR A 344 12.25 -7.68 4.11
CA THR A 344 11.36 -8.13 5.18
C THR A 344 12.18 -8.91 6.19
N ARG A 345 12.20 -8.44 7.44
CA ARG A 345 12.60 -9.29 8.58
C ARG A 345 11.33 -9.98 9.09
N PRO A 346 11.39 -11.26 9.49
CA PRO A 346 10.25 -11.88 10.15
C PRO A 346 9.93 -11.09 11.43
N GLU A 347 8.65 -10.76 11.62
CA GLU A 347 8.20 -10.05 12.81
C GLU A 347 8.43 -10.92 14.03
N LYS A 348 9.02 -10.33 15.09
CA LYS A 348 9.15 -11.01 16.37
C LYS A 348 7.78 -11.14 17.01
N SER A 349 7.47 -12.29 17.59
CA SER A 349 6.22 -12.48 18.35
C SER A 349 6.22 -11.57 19.57
N MET A 350 5.30 -10.62 19.62
CA MET A 350 5.13 -9.68 20.74
C MET A 350 3.73 -9.84 21.34
N THR A 351 3.57 -9.46 22.61
CA THR A 351 2.26 -9.40 23.26
C THR A 351 1.40 -8.31 22.61
N LYS A 352 0.15 -8.64 22.25
CA LYS A 352 -0.76 -7.73 21.54
C LYS A 352 -1.25 -6.61 22.46
N MET A 353 -0.62 -5.45 22.39
CA MET A 353 -1.03 -4.25 23.13
C MET A 353 -1.92 -3.35 22.26
N ASN A 354 -3.20 -3.26 22.62
CA ASN A 354 -4.16 -2.38 21.94
C ASN A 354 -4.37 -1.09 22.74
N LEU A 355 -3.50 -0.09 22.56
CA LEU A 355 -3.53 1.19 23.26
C LEU A 355 -4.94 1.81 23.27
N PHE A 356 -5.55 1.88 22.10
CA PHE A 356 -6.88 2.46 21.93
C PHE A 356 -8.02 1.69 22.61
N ARG A 357 -7.91 0.36 22.70
CA ARG A 357 -8.86 -0.45 23.47
C ARG A 357 -8.74 -0.13 24.96
N GLN A 358 -7.52 -0.02 25.47
CA GLN A 358 -7.26 0.33 26.87
C GLN A 358 -7.77 1.73 27.20
N VAL A 359 -7.49 2.70 26.33
CA VAL A 359 -7.90 4.10 26.49
C VAL A 359 -9.43 4.25 26.44
N LYS A 360 -10.13 3.53 25.52
CA LYS A 360 -11.60 3.53 25.41
C LYS A 360 -12.30 3.17 26.72
N PHE A 361 -11.77 2.18 27.45
CA PHE A 361 -12.36 1.74 28.72
C PHE A 361 -12.31 2.80 29.82
N THR A 362 -11.38 3.76 29.75
CA THR A 362 -11.25 4.79 30.77
C THR A 362 -12.34 5.86 30.64
N LYS A 363 -12.87 6.38 31.76
CA LYS A 363 -13.96 7.38 31.76
C LYS A 363 -13.67 8.70 31.02
N PHE A 364 -12.40 9.00 30.71
CA PHE A 364 -11.97 10.26 30.11
C PHE A 364 -12.14 10.32 28.58
N PHE A 365 -12.46 9.17 27.96
CA PHE A 365 -12.47 9.01 26.51
C PHE A 365 -13.87 8.59 26.04
N GLN A 366 -14.40 9.24 25.00
CA GLN A 366 -15.70 8.93 24.37
C GLN A 366 -15.53 8.70 22.86
N THR A 367 -16.51 8.07 22.22
CA THR A 367 -16.51 7.84 20.77
C THR A 367 -17.47 8.78 20.07
N THR A 368 -17.15 9.21 18.86
CA THR A 368 -18.09 9.83 17.91
C THR A 368 -17.70 9.44 16.48
N ARG A 369 -18.55 9.73 15.50
CA ARG A 369 -18.18 9.75 14.07
C ARG A 369 -18.04 11.20 13.62
N LEU A 370 -16.98 11.53 12.89
CA LEU A 370 -16.74 12.87 12.33
C LEU A 370 -16.25 12.74 10.89
N ASP A 371 -16.44 13.79 10.10
CA ASP A 371 -15.77 13.91 8.81
C ASP A 371 -14.25 13.97 9.00
N TRP A 372 -13.49 13.41 8.06
CA TRP A 372 -12.03 13.40 8.11
C TRP A 372 -11.45 14.81 8.13
N ALA A 373 -12.00 15.73 7.33
CA ALA A 373 -11.52 17.12 7.30
C ALA A 373 -11.77 17.81 8.66
N GLU A 374 -12.91 17.55 9.28
CA GLU A 374 -13.22 18.02 10.63
C GLU A 374 -12.22 17.46 11.66
N ALA A 375 -11.96 16.15 11.63
CA ALA A 375 -10.99 15.51 12.52
C ALA A 375 -9.57 16.09 12.32
N GLY A 376 -9.20 16.40 11.07
CA GLY A 376 -7.92 17.03 10.73
C GLY A 376 -7.77 18.42 11.31
N LEU A 377 -8.77 19.30 11.12
CA LEU A 377 -8.80 20.64 11.71
C LEU A 377 -8.73 20.59 13.23
N GLN A 378 -9.40 19.63 13.86
CA GLN A 378 -9.35 19.43 15.31
C GLN A 378 -7.95 19.01 15.80
N VAL A 379 -7.28 18.06 15.12
CA VAL A 379 -5.91 17.64 15.46
C VAL A 379 -4.94 18.81 15.29
N SER A 380 -5.07 19.57 14.21
CA SER A 380 -4.26 20.76 13.92
C SER A 380 -4.38 21.83 15.01
N ARG A 381 -5.62 22.23 15.35
CA ARG A 381 -5.89 23.21 16.42
C ARG A 381 -5.39 22.72 17.78
N GLN A 382 -5.58 21.44 18.09
CA GLN A 382 -5.10 20.85 19.34
C GLN A 382 -3.56 20.82 19.41
N GLY A 383 -2.89 20.46 18.31
CA GLY A 383 -1.43 20.47 18.22
C GLY A 383 -0.85 21.87 18.44
N TYR A 384 -1.40 22.87 17.74
CA TYR A 384 -1.03 24.28 17.90
C TYR A 384 -1.19 24.73 19.36
N ASN A 385 -2.35 24.49 19.97
CA ASN A 385 -2.62 24.87 21.35
C ASN A 385 -1.67 24.20 22.34
N MET A 386 -1.34 22.91 22.17
CA MET A 386 -0.42 22.20 23.05
C MET A 386 1.00 22.75 22.95
N LEU A 387 1.48 23.08 21.74
CA LEU A 387 2.79 23.67 21.52
C LEU A 387 2.85 25.10 22.07
N ASN A 388 1.81 25.90 21.85
CA ASN A 388 1.72 27.25 22.38
C ASN A 388 1.67 27.27 23.92
N LEU A 389 0.89 26.35 24.53
CA LEU A 389 0.90 26.15 25.99
C LEU A 389 2.29 25.76 26.53
N LEU A 390 3.09 25.02 25.76
CA LEU A 390 4.45 24.65 26.16
C LEU A 390 5.39 25.86 26.11
N ILE A 391 5.27 26.72 25.11
CA ILE A 391 6.00 27.99 24.98
C ILE A 391 5.70 28.88 26.19
N HIS A 392 4.41 29.07 26.51
CA HIS A 392 3.99 29.85 27.68
C HIS A 392 4.44 29.22 29.01
N ARG A 393 4.37 27.89 29.15
CA ARG A 393 4.83 27.21 30.37
C ARG A 393 6.33 27.35 30.61
N LYS A 394 7.13 27.48 29.54
CA LYS A 394 8.57 27.74 29.60
C LYS A 394 8.90 29.25 29.68
N ASN A 395 7.91 30.12 29.79
CA ASN A 395 8.06 31.58 29.82
C ASN A 395 8.82 32.14 28.61
N LEU A 396 8.60 31.57 27.43
CA LEU A 396 9.26 31.96 26.18
C LEU A 396 8.42 33.02 25.43
N ASN A 397 8.01 34.09 26.12
CA ASN A 397 7.08 35.10 25.58
C ASN A 397 7.64 35.93 24.40
N TYR A 398 8.93 35.78 24.10
CA TYR A 398 9.61 36.41 22.97
C TYR A 398 9.58 35.56 21.69
N LEU A 399 8.91 34.40 21.73
CA LEU A 399 8.68 33.53 20.59
C LEU A 399 7.19 33.54 20.24
N HIS A 400 6.90 33.61 18.95
CA HIS A 400 5.58 33.46 18.37
C HIS A 400 5.53 32.18 17.56
N LEU A 401 4.51 31.36 17.79
CA LEU A 401 4.19 30.23 16.93
C LEU A 401 3.05 30.67 16.02
N ASP A 402 3.30 30.73 14.72
CA ASP A 402 2.27 31.02 13.73
C ASP A 402 1.42 29.76 13.44
N TYR A 403 0.31 29.93 12.70
CA TYR A 403 -0.64 28.83 12.46
C TYR A 403 -0.11 27.77 11.49
N ASN A 404 0.92 28.10 10.70
CA ASN A 404 1.69 27.18 9.87
C ASN A 404 2.84 26.48 10.64
N LEU A 405 2.87 26.62 11.98
CA LEU A 405 3.84 26.03 12.90
C LEU A 405 5.27 26.52 12.75
N ASN A 406 5.50 27.67 12.10
CA ASN A 406 6.79 28.32 12.13
C ASN A 406 6.97 29.08 13.45
N LEU A 407 8.14 28.88 14.05
CA LEU A 407 8.52 29.55 15.28
C LEU A 407 9.35 30.80 14.96
N LYS A 408 8.74 31.98 15.12
CA LYS A 408 9.34 33.28 14.84
C LYS A 408 9.72 33.99 16.15
N SER A 409 10.80 34.77 16.13
CA SER A 409 11.14 35.65 17.26
C SER A 409 10.39 36.97 17.12
N VAL A 410 9.68 37.40 18.17
CA VAL A 410 8.94 38.67 18.18
C VAL A 410 9.89 39.87 18.20
N LYS A 411 11.07 39.68 18.79
CA LYS A 411 12.12 40.69 18.91
C LYS A 411 13.50 40.05 18.73
N THR A 412 14.52 40.89 18.54
CA THR A 412 15.92 40.46 18.57
C THR A 412 16.26 39.88 19.94
N LEU A 413 16.62 38.60 19.96
CA LEU A 413 16.89 37.85 21.19
C LEU A 413 18.28 38.15 21.75
N THR A 414 18.34 38.39 23.07
CA THR A 414 19.59 38.48 23.82
C THR A 414 20.32 37.13 23.88
N THR A 415 21.61 37.12 24.21
CA THR A 415 22.38 35.87 24.36
C THR A 415 21.81 34.94 25.45
N LYS A 416 21.25 35.50 26.53
CA LYS A 416 20.58 34.75 27.59
C LYS A 416 19.26 34.12 27.11
N GLU A 417 18.43 34.89 26.40
CA GLU A 417 17.19 34.39 25.79
C GLU A 417 17.49 33.32 24.75
N ARG A 418 18.52 33.50 23.90
CA ARG A 418 18.96 32.49 22.94
C ARG A 418 19.43 31.20 23.62
N LYS A 419 20.23 31.28 24.69
CA LYS A 419 20.67 30.10 25.44
C LYS A 419 19.51 29.37 26.12
N ASN A 420 18.57 30.11 26.73
CA ASN A 420 17.37 29.55 27.34
C ASN A 420 16.50 28.85 26.27
N TRP A 421 16.31 29.52 25.13
CA TRP A 421 15.62 28.98 23.98
C TRP A 421 16.33 27.73 23.42
N SER A 422 17.66 27.73 23.23
CA SER A 422 18.43 26.56 22.77
C SER A 422 18.33 25.39 23.73
N SER A 423 18.37 25.63 25.04
CA SER A 423 18.16 24.60 26.06
C SER A 423 16.73 24.03 26.00
N ALA A 424 15.74 24.88 25.67
CA ALA A 424 14.37 24.46 25.48
C ALA A 424 14.08 23.77 24.13
N ARG A 425 14.88 24.05 23.09
CA ARG A 425 14.81 23.51 21.72
C ARG A 425 15.57 22.19 21.64
N THR A 426 15.00 21.14 22.25
CA THR A 426 15.48 19.77 22.02
C THR A 426 15.06 19.28 20.64
N SER A 427 15.74 18.27 20.12
CA SER A 427 15.38 17.60 18.86
C SER A 427 13.91 17.18 18.82
N SER A 428 13.31 16.84 19.97
CA SER A 428 11.88 16.49 20.07
C SER A 428 10.93 17.68 19.88
N PHE A 429 11.30 18.87 20.36
CA PHE A 429 10.52 20.10 20.13
C PHE A 429 10.67 20.55 18.68
N LEU A 430 11.90 20.52 18.16
CA LEU A 430 12.14 20.78 16.75
C LEU A 430 11.39 19.80 15.87
N TRP A 431 11.47 18.49 16.10
CA TRP A 431 10.77 17.52 15.27
C TRP A 431 9.25 17.69 15.31
N ALA A 432 8.69 18.20 16.41
CA ALA A 432 7.28 18.54 16.51
C ALA A 432 6.90 19.84 15.77
N THR A 433 7.83 20.80 15.62
CA THR A 433 7.64 22.08 14.90
C THR A 433 8.20 22.08 13.46
N SER A 434 9.15 21.18 13.17
CA SER A 434 9.91 20.98 11.93
C SER A 434 9.38 19.76 11.15
N MET A 435 8.17 19.32 11.51
CA MET A 435 7.33 18.46 10.71
C MET A 435 6.45 19.22 9.66
N PRO A 436 6.78 20.43 9.13
CA PRO A 436 5.94 21.09 8.14
C PRO A 436 5.70 20.25 6.91
N SER A 437 6.61 19.42 6.39
CA SER A 437 6.29 18.68 5.17
C SER A 437 5.13 17.67 5.34
N SER A 438 4.94 17.10 6.53
CA SER A 438 3.81 16.20 6.85
C SER A 438 2.59 16.91 7.45
N TRP A 439 2.81 18.00 8.20
CA TRP A 439 1.73 18.82 8.77
C TRP A 439 1.20 19.85 7.77
N GLN A 440 2.02 20.36 6.86
CA GLN A 440 1.58 21.16 5.72
C GLN A 440 0.65 20.32 4.88
N MET A 441 0.83 19.01 4.64
CA MET A 441 -0.24 18.24 3.98
C MET A 441 -1.61 18.34 4.70
N LEU A 442 -1.63 18.44 6.04
CA LEU A 442 -2.86 18.58 6.84
C LEU A 442 -3.39 20.02 6.94
N PHE A 443 -2.52 21.02 7.01
CA PHE A 443 -2.86 22.44 6.95
C PHE A 443 -3.13 22.92 5.51
N SER A 444 -2.67 22.17 4.51
CA SER A 444 -2.69 22.50 3.08
C SER A 444 -3.62 21.62 2.26
N MET A 445 -4.40 20.74 2.89
CA MET A 445 -5.60 20.22 2.26
C MET A 445 -6.69 21.26 2.53
N PRO A 446 -6.99 22.17 1.59
CA PRO A 446 -8.26 22.87 1.68
C PRO A 446 -9.35 21.80 1.81
N SER A 447 -10.35 22.08 2.63
CA SER A 447 -11.69 21.54 2.33
C SER A 447 -11.90 21.72 0.82
N PRO A 448 -12.48 20.75 0.08
CA PRO A 448 -12.63 20.78 -1.38
C PRO A 448 -13.16 22.12 -1.95
N ILE A 449 -13.73 22.96 -1.08
CA ILE A 449 -14.47 24.17 -1.34
C ILE A 449 -13.61 25.44 -1.50
N SER A 450 -12.43 25.62 -0.87
CA SER A 450 -11.79 26.96 -0.85
C SER A 450 -10.94 27.32 -2.09
N VAL A 451 -10.68 26.37 -2.99
CA VAL A 451 -9.85 26.62 -4.19
C VAL A 451 -10.57 26.24 -5.50
N GLY A 452 -11.83 25.82 -5.47
CA GLY A 452 -12.52 25.34 -6.68
C GLY A 452 -11.81 24.12 -7.30
N THR A 453 -11.08 23.37 -6.48
CA THR A 453 -10.33 22.18 -6.89
C THR A 453 -10.59 21.08 -5.87
N SER A 454 -11.23 20.01 -6.34
CA SER A 454 -11.52 18.80 -5.57
C SER A 454 -10.26 18.24 -4.91
N VAL A 455 -10.39 17.54 -3.77
CA VAL A 455 -9.29 16.87 -3.05
C VAL A 455 -8.47 15.96 -3.99
N SER A 456 -9.11 15.48 -5.06
CA SER A 456 -8.54 14.77 -6.19
C SER A 456 -7.46 15.55 -6.97
N ARG A 457 -7.58 16.87 -7.13
CA ARG A 457 -6.55 17.72 -7.77
C ARG A 457 -5.34 18.00 -6.85
N ILE A 458 -5.52 17.87 -5.54
CA ILE A 458 -4.45 18.00 -4.53
C ILE A 458 -3.53 16.77 -4.59
N LEU A 459 -4.11 15.57 -4.66
CA LEU A 459 -3.36 14.32 -4.84
C LEU A 459 -2.67 14.25 -6.21
N LEU A 460 -3.25 14.91 -7.24
CA LEU A 460 -2.62 15.09 -8.55
C LEU A 460 -1.32 15.92 -8.50
N CYS A 461 -1.21 16.89 -7.59
CA CYS A 461 0.02 17.67 -7.38
C CYS A 461 1.11 16.86 -6.66
N LEU A 462 0.73 15.93 -5.78
CA LEU A 462 1.64 15.10 -4.99
C LEU A 462 2.18 13.88 -5.76
N ALA A 463 1.42 13.32 -6.70
CA ALA A 463 1.87 12.21 -7.54
C ALA A 463 2.84 12.61 -8.67
N ILE A 464 3.04 13.93 -8.89
CA ILE A 464 3.93 14.49 -9.92
C ILE A 464 5.29 14.92 -9.33
N SER A 465 5.45 14.90 -8.00
CA SER A 465 6.75 15.06 -7.31
C SER A 465 7.27 13.69 -6.88
#